data_AF-A0A8T2IW73-F1
#
_entry.id   AF-A0A8T2IW73-F1
#
_cell.length_a   1.000
_cell.length_b   1.000
_cell.length_c   1.000
_cell.angle_alpha   90.00
_cell.angle_beta   90.00
_cell.angle_gamma   90.00
#
_symmetry.space_group_name_H-M   'P 1'
#
loop_
_entity.id
_entity.type
_entity.pdbx_description
1 polymer ?
#
loop_
_entity_poly.entity_id
_entity_poly.type
_entity_poly.pdbx_seq_one_letter_code
_entity_poly.pdbx_strand_id
1 'polypeptide(L)'
;MIAVIAFTICLVKCLHHCCTPLSFHQEDYWAQYRSCEKDLFIRTAELHAKVLAASNVKQFFGFVALDKDEKEMVSQYPVDEAQPSPQWQEITGMYLYRENKGFPLYSRLHKWAKKVIVNDTDPESREMALLAV
;
A
#
# COMPACT_ATOMS: atom_id res chain seq x y z
N MET A 1 38.19 12.08 -16.01
CA MET A 1 36.74 11.86 -15.75
C MET A 1 36.43 10.45 -15.24
N ILE A 2 36.86 9.38 -15.93
CA ILE A 2 36.52 8.00 -15.54
C ILE A 2 36.95 7.64 -14.11
N ALA A 3 38.16 8.04 -13.69
CA ALA A 3 38.64 7.78 -12.33
C ALA A 3 37.81 8.47 -11.24
N VAL A 4 37.34 9.70 -11.51
CA VAL A 4 36.47 10.45 -10.60
C VAL A 4 35.10 9.77 -10.50
N ILE A 5 34.53 9.36 -11.64
CA ILE A 5 33.25 8.63 -11.68
C ILE A 5 33.37 7.31 -10.90
N ALA A 6 34.42 6.51 -11.14
CA ALA A 6 34.64 5.25 -10.43
C ALA A 6 34.81 5.46 -8.92
N PHE A 7 35.57 6.48 -8.51
CA PHE A 7 35.76 6.83 -7.10
C PHE A 7 34.44 7.26 -6.43
N THR A 8 33.63 8.08 -7.11
CA THR A 8 32.30 8.47 -6.59
C THR A 8 31.35 7.29 -6.44
N ILE A 9 31.30 6.37 -7.40
CA ILE A 9 30.46 5.16 -7.33
C ILE A 9 30.93 4.27 -6.18
N CYS A 10 32.24 4.10 -6.00
CA CYS A 10 32.82 3.34 -4.90
C CYS A 10 32.44 3.94 -3.54
N LEU A 11 32.62 5.25 -3.36
CA LEU A 11 32.24 5.94 -2.13
C LEU A 11 30.75 5.80 -1.82
N VAL A 12 29.87 5.98 -2.81
CA VAL A 12 28.42 5.82 -2.63
C VAL A 12 28.05 4.39 -2.25
N LYS A 13 28.67 3.38 -2.88
CA LYS A 13 28.46 1.96 -2.55
C LYS A 13 28.94 1.64 -1.13
N CYS A 14 30.12 2.12 -0.73
CA CYS A 14 30.65 1.94 0.62
C CYS A 14 29.77 2.65 1.67
N LEU A 15 29.34 3.88 1.41
CA LEU A 15 28.40 4.62 2.28
C LEU A 15 27.05 3.91 2.38
N HIS A 16 26.52 3.41 1.27
CA HIS A 16 25.28 2.62 1.28
C HIS A 16 25.44 1.37 2.15
N HIS A 17 26.55 0.64 2.01
CA HIS A 17 26.75 -0.59 2.77
C HIS A 17 27.04 -0.35 4.27
N CYS A 18 27.70 0.76 4.62
CA CYS A 18 28.01 1.12 6.00
C CYS A 18 26.87 1.83 6.72
N CYS A 19 25.96 2.50 6.01
CA CYS A 19 24.88 3.31 6.58
C CYS A 19 23.49 2.68 6.44
N THR A 20 23.36 1.49 5.84
CA THR A 20 22.07 0.80 5.76
C THR A 20 21.85 -0.03 7.03
N PRO A 21 20.84 0.29 7.86
CA PRO A 21 20.56 -0.42 9.11
C PRO A 21 19.90 -1.79 8.90
N LEU A 22 19.51 -2.13 7.65
CA LEU A 22 18.91 -3.40 7.27
C LEU A 22 19.94 -4.40 6.77
N SER A 23 19.73 -5.68 7.09
CA SER A 23 20.48 -6.77 6.44
C SER A 23 20.19 -6.81 4.94
N PHE A 24 21.19 -7.13 4.12
CA PHE A 24 21.06 -7.24 2.66
C PHE A 24 19.83 -8.06 2.22
N HIS A 25 19.53 -9.16 2.94
CA HIS A 25 18.38 -10.02 2.66
C HIS A 25 17.04 -9.34 2.98
N GLN A 26 16.98 -8.49 4.00
CA GLN A 26 15.77 -7.75 4.35
C GLN A 26 15.49 -6.63 3.33
N GLU A 27 16.55 -6.00 2.82
CA GLU A 27 16.43 -4.99 1.77
C GLU A 27 15.92 -5.61 0.46
N ASP A 28 16.45 -6.77 0.06
CA ASP A 28 16.00 -7.47 -1.15
C ASP A 28 14.55 -7.94 -1.03
N TYR A 29 14.19 -8.56 0.11
CA TYR A 29 12.79 -8.91 0.38
C TYR A 29 11.87 -7.69 0.35
N TRP A 30 12.31 -6.56 0.93
CA TRP A 30 11.52 -5.33 0.94
C TRP A 30 11.33 -4.75 -0.47
N ALA A 31 12.34 -4.83 -1.33
CA ALA A 31 12.22 -4.45 -2.73
C ALA A 31 11.21 -5.33 -3.47
N GLN A 32 11.29 -6.65 -3.29
CA GLN A 32 10.35 -7.60 -3.90
C GLN A 32 8.92 -7.37 -3.39
N TYR A 33 8.71 -7.19 -2.08
CA TYR A 33 7.41 -6.90 -1.49
C TYR A 33 6.78 -5.66 -2.13
N ARG A 34 7.54 -4.56 -2.28
CA ARG A 34 7.03 -3.33 -2.90
C ARG A 34 6.65 -3.52 -4.37
N SER A 35 7.39 -4.35 -5.11
CA SER A 35 7.03 -4.68 -6.50
C SER A 35 5.71 -5.45 -6.55
N CYS A 36 5.59 -6.52 -5.75
CA CYS A 36 4.38 -7.33 -5.69
C CYS A 36 3.16 -6.52 -5.21
N GLU A 37 3.33 -5.71 -4.17
CA GLU A 37 2.28 -4.83 -3.64
C GLU A 37 1.79 -3.87 -4.72
N LYS A 38 2.71 -3.24 -5.46
CA LYS A 38 2.35 -2.32 -6.55
C LYS A 38 1.56 -3.03 -7.66
N ASP A 39 2.03 -4.20 -8.10
CA ASP A 39 1.40 -4.93 -9.20
C ASP A 39 0.00 -5.41 -8.82
N LEU A 40 -0.17 -5.93 -7.59
CA LEU A 40 -1.46 -6.31 -7.06
C LEU A 40 -2.38 -5.09 -6.90
N PHE A 41 -1.86 -3.99 -6.35
CA PHE A 41 -2.63 -2.78 -6.15
C PHE A 41 -3.20 -2.22 -7.45
N ILE A 42 -2.39 -2.17 -8.52
CA ILE A 42 -2.83 -1.67 -9.83
C ILE A 42 -3.93 -2.57 -10.39
N ARG A 43 -3.72 -3.90 -10.42
CA ARG A 43 -4.71 -4.85 -10.94
C ARG A 43 -6.02 -4.79 -10.16
N THR A 44 -5.96 -4.72 -8.83
CA THR A 44 -7.14 -4.61 -7.98
C THR A 44 -7.83 -3.25 -8.14
N ALA A 45 -7.08 -2.16 -8.27
CA ALA A 45 -7.65 -0.82 -8.48
C ALA A 45 -8.40 -0.72 -9.81
N GLU A 46 -7.86 -1.31 -10.88
CA GLU A 46 -8.54 -1.38 -12.19
C GLU A 46 -9.85 -2.14 -12.10
N LEU A 47 -9.85 -3.32 -11.46
CA LEU A 47 -11.06 -4.12 -11.27
C LEU A 47 -12.09 -3.38 -10.40
N HIS A 48 -11.67 -2.83 -9.26
CA HIS A 48 -12.54 -2.08 -8.37
C HIS A 48 -13.18 -0.88 -9.07
N ALA A 49 -12.40 -0.13 -9.85
CA ALA A 49 -12.92 1.01 -10.61
C ALA A 49 -13.96 0.59 -11.65
N LYS A 50 -13.74 -0.52 -12.36
CA LYS A 50 -14.71 -1.06 -13.33
C LYS A 50 -16.02 -1.47 -12.65
N VAL A 51 -15.95 -2.20 -11.54
CA VAL A 51 -17.15 -2.65 -10.80
C VAL A 51 -17.94 -1.46 -10.29
N LEU A 52 -17.27 -0.47 -9.68
CA LEU A 52 -17.92 0.72 -9.16
C LEU A 52 -18.58 1.54 -10.28
N ALA A 53 -17.88 1.73 -11.40
CA ALA A 53 -18.44 2.42 -12.57
C ALA A 53 -19.66 1.68 -13.13
N ALA A 54 -19.61 0.35 -13.23
CA ALA A 54 -20.74 -0.46 -13.66
C ALA A 54 -21.94 -0.28 -12.72
N SER A 55 -21.73 -0.29 -11.40
CA SER A 55 -22.81 -0.04 -10.42
C SER A 55 -23.47 1.33 -10.63
N ASN A 56 -22.67 2.38 -10.79
CA ASN A 56 -23.17 3.75 -10.99
C ASN A 56 -23.92 3.90 -12.32
N VAL A 57 -23.41 3.33 -13.42
CA VAL A 57 -24.07 3.34 -14.73
C VAL A 57 -25.39 2.57 -14.66
N LYS A 58 -25.42 1.44 -13.94
CA LYS A 58 -26.65 0.66 -13.71
C LYS A 58 -27.69 1.47 -12.97
N GLN A 59 -27.29 2.23 -11.96
CA GLN A 59 -28.20 3.06 -11.17
C GLN A 59 -28.78 4.22 -12.00
N PHE A 60 -27.99 4.80 -12.90
CA PHE A 60 -28.45 5.90 -13.75
C PHE A 60 -29.35 5.43 -14.91
N PHE A 61 -28.96 4.38 -15.64
CA PHE A 61 -29.67 3.91 -16.83
C PHE A 61 -30.65 2.75 -16.57
N GLY A 62 -30.59 2.12 -15.40
CA GLY A 62 -31.35 0.90 -15.07
C GLY A 62 -30.71 -0.41 -15.53
N PHE A 63 -29.67 -0.36 -16.38
CA PHE A 63 -28.93 -1.52 -16.88
C PHE A 63 -27.49 -1.15 -17.26
N VAL A 64 -26.64 -2.15 -17.48
CA VAL A 64 -25.26 -1.99 -17.99
C VAL A 64 -25.03 -3.04 -19.05
N ALA A 65 -24.42 -2.63 -20.16
CA ALA A 65 -23.90 -3.55 -21.15
C ALA A 65 -22.50 -4.02 -20.71
N LEU A 66 -22.43 -5.25 -20.20
CA LEU A 66 -21.18 -5.92 -19.78
C LEU A 66 -20.99 -7.18 -20.62
N ASP A 67 -19.74 -7.53 -20.90
CA ASP A 67 -19.41 -8.85 -21.44
C ASP A 67 -19.63 -9.94 -20.37
N LYS A 68 -19.60 -11.23 -20.76
CA LYS A 68 -19.78 -12.37 -19.86
C LYS A 68 -18.71 -12.37 -18.76
N ASP A 69 -17.46 -12.14 -19.13
CA ASP A 69 -16.33 -12.14 -18.19
C ASP A 69 -16.45 -10.97 -17.19
N GLU A 70 -16.87 -9.79 -17.64
CA GLU A 70 -17.05 -8.62 -16.77
C GLU A 70 -18.23 -8.79 -15.81
N LYS A 71 -19.29 -9.46 -16.26
CA LYS A 71 -20.46 -9.76 -15.43
C LYS A 71 -20.12 -10.73 -14.30
N GLU A 72 -19.27 -11.71 -14.56
CA GLU A 72 -18.75 -12.61 -13.51
C GLU A 72 -17.92 -11.83 -12.50
N MET A 73 -17.05 -10.91 -12.93
CA MET A 73 -16.24 -10.08 -12.04
C MET A 73 -17.10 -9.19 -11.12
N VAL A 74 -18.11 -8.52 -11.68
CA VAL A 74 -19.05 -7.68 -10.90
C VAL A 74 -19.85 -8.51 -9.90
N SER A 75 -20.20 -9.75 -10.25
CA SER A 75 -20.93 -10.65 -9.34
C SER A 75 -20.05 -11.23 -8.23
N GLN A 76 -18.76 -11.44 -8.49
CA GLN A 76 -17.83 -12.01 -7.51
C GLN A 76 -17.39 -11.00 -6.44
N TYR A 77 -17.28 -9.72 -6.80
CA TYR A 77 -16.80 -8.68 -5.91
C TYR A 77 -17.81 -7.53 -5.83
N PRO A 78 -18.87 -7.64 -5.02
CA PRO A 78 -19.77 -6.52 -4.80
C PRO A 78 -19.02 -5.39 -4.09
N VAL A 79 -19.02 -4.20 -4.70
CA VAL A 79 -18.44 -2.98 -4.14
C VAL A 79 -19.59 -2.01 -3.90
N ASP A 80 -19.86 -1.74 -2.62
CA ASP A 80 -20.92 -0.81 -2.23
C ASP A 80 -20.45 0.64 -2.29
N GLU A 81 -19.23 0.93 -1.81
CA GLU A 81 -18.70 2.29 -1.75
C GLU A 81 -17.19 2.36 -2.01
N ALA A 82 -16.75 3.50 -2.54
CA ALA A 82 -15.32 3.81 -2.67
C ALA A 82 -14.70 4.14 -1.31
N GLN A 83 -13.43 3.80 -1.13
CA GLN A 83 -12.68 4.16 0.07
C GLN A 83 -12.61 5.71 0.25
N PRO A 84 -12.94 6.25 1.44
CA PRO A 84 -12.87 7.67 1.74
C PRO A 84 -11.50 8.33 1.49
N SER A 85 -11.51 9.63 1.15
CA SER A 85 -10.27 10.39 0.89
C SER A 85 -9.24 10.40 2.03
N PRO A 86 -9.60 10.37 3.34
CA PRO A 86 -8.60 10.32 4.40
C PRO A 86 -7.78 9.01 4.38
N GLN A 87 -8.41 7.89 4.03
CA GLN A 87 -7.72 6.59 3.95
C GLN A 87 -6.71 6.58 2.81
N TRP A 88 -7.05 7.18 1.66
CA TRP A 88 -6.11 7.37 0.55
C TRP A 88 -4.89 8.20 0.95
N GLN A 89 -5.09 9.26 1.75
CA GLN A 89 -3.99 10.10 2.24
C GLN A 89 -3.06 9.32 3.19
N GLU A 90 -3.59 8.40 4.00
CA GLU A 90 -2.78 7.57 4.91
C GLU A 90 -1.86 6.59 4.17
N ILE A 91 -2.32 6.02 3.06
CA ILE A 91 -1.56 5.03 2.28
C ILE A 91 -0.61 5.66 1.25
N THR A 92 -0.86 6.92 0.84
CA THR A 92 -0.12 7.59 -0.25
C THR A 92 1.14 8.26 0.23
N GLY A 93 2.33 7.96 -0.33
CA GLY A 93 3.57 8.74 -0.22
C GLY A 93 4.82 7.91 0.12
N MET A 94 5.98 8.54 0.28
CA MET A 94 7.26 7.83 0.50
C MET A 94 7.32 7.19 1.89
N TYR A 95 7.54 5.88 1.97
CA TYR A 95 7.71 5.18 3.25
C TYR A 95 9.19 4.89 3.52
N LEU A 96 9.69 5.44 4.62
CA LEU A 96 10.97 5.05 5.20
C LEU A 96 10.72 3.84 6.09
N TYR A 97 11.57 2.81 5.97
CA TYR A 97 11.50 1.61 6.79
C TYR A 97 11.44 1.98 8.27
N ARG A 98 10.46 1.44 8.98
CA ARG A 98 10.33 1.56 10.44
C ARG A 98 9.88 0.22 10.99
N GLU A 99 10.52 -0.21 12.06
CA GLU A 99 10.04 -1.33 12.86
C GLU A 99 9.01 -0.82 13.89
N ASN A 100 7.95 -1.58 14.10
CA ASN A 100 6.98 -1.33 15.16
C ASN A 100 7.00 -2.53 16.12
N LYS A 101 7.44 -2.32 17.37
CA LYS A 101 7.54 -3.36 18.42
C LYS A 101 8.30 -4.63 17.96
N GLY A 102 9.36 -4.47 17.17
CA GLY A 102 10.17 -5.58 16.63
C GLY A 102 9.61 -6.25 15.37
N PHE A 103 8.48 -5.79 14.83
CA PHE A 103 7.95 -6.26 13.55
C PHE A 103 8.25 -5.26 12.42
N PRO A 104 8.80 -5.71 11.28
CA PRO A 104 9.04 -4.85 10.14
C PRO A 104 7.71 -4.43 9.49
N LEU A 105 7.64 -3.16 9.10
CA LEU A 105 6.62 -2.62 8.23
C LEU A 105 7.26 -2.30 6.89
N TYR A 106 6.63 -2.74 5.80
CA TYR A 106 7.20 -2.68 4.46
C TYR A 106 6.58 -1.59 3.57
N SER A 107 5.43 -1.05 3.95
CA SER A 107 4.76 0.03 3.21
C SER A 107 3.81 0.80 4.13
N ARG A 108 3.31 1.94 3.65
CA ARG A 108 2.23 2.69 4.32
C ARG A 108 0.92 1.93 4.29
N LEU A 109 0.66 1.19 3.22
CA LEU A 109 -0.51 0.32 3.11
C LEU A 109 -0.45 -0.80 4.15
N HIS A 110 0.70 -1.45 4.33
CA HIS A 110 0.94 -2.44 5.39
C HIS A 110 0.78 -1.82 6.78
N LYS A 111 1.29 -0.59 7.00
CA LYS A 111 1.11 0.13 8.26
C LYS A 111 -0.36 0.43 8.53
N TRP A 112 -1.10 0.92 7.54
CA TRP A 112 -2.54 1.18 7.65
C TRP A 112 -3.30 -0.11 7.97
N ALA A 113 -3.05 -1.19 7.24
CA ALA A 113 -3.69 -2.49 7.47
C ALA A 113 -3.47 -3.00 8.90
N LYS A 114 -2.25 -2.89 9.44
CA LYS A 114 -1.98 -3.27 10.83
C LYS A 114 -2.64 -2.35 11.85
N LYS A 115 -2.79 -1.06 11.58
CA LYS A 115 -3.50 -0.13 12.48
C LYS A 115 -4.99 -0.45 12.57
N VAL A 116 -5.62 -0.78 11.44
CA VAL A 116 -7.03 -1.20 11.42
C VAL A 116 -7.23 -2.43 12.29
N ILE A 117 -6.37 -3.44 12.18
CA ILE A 117 -6.43 -4.67 13.00
C ILE A 117 -6.31 -4.37 14.50
N VAL A 118 -5.43 -3.46 14.91
CA VAL A 118 -5.24 -3.10 16.33
C VAL A 118 -6.44 -2.34 16.88
N ASN A 119 -7.06 -1.46 16.09
CA ASN A 119 -8.25 -0.72 16.53
C ASN A 119 -9.49 -1.62 16.69
N ASP A 120 -9.63 -2.68 15.89
CA ASP A 120 -10.73 -3.65 16.03
C ASP A 120 -10.55 -4.60 17.22
N THR A 121 -9.33 -4.73 17.77
CA THR A 121 -9.02 -5.63 18.88
C THR A 121 -8.88 -4.94 20.23
N ASP A 122 -8.88 -3.60 20.29
CA ASP A 122 -8.78 -2.85 21.54
C ASP A 122 -9.58 -1.53 21.53
N PRO A 123 -10.85 -1.56 21.99
CA PRO A 123 -11.67 -0.35 22.10
C PRO A 123 -11.20 0.64 23.18
N GLU A 124 -10.26 0.29 24.08
CA GLU A 124 -9.83 1.17 25.17
C GLU A 124 -8.67 2.11 24.80
N SER A 125 -7.97 1.88 23.69
CA SER A 125 -6.80 2.68 23.29
C SER A 125 -7.13 4.11 22.82
N ARG A 126 -8.39 4.44 22.53
CA ARG A 126 -8.81 5.81 22.12
C ARG A 126 -8.74 6.83 23.26
N GLU A 127 -8.82 6.42 24.53
CA GLU A 127 -8.81 7.37 25.66
C GLU A 127 -7.40 7.85 26.01
N MET A 128 -6.36 7.03 25.83
CA MET A 128 -4.97 7.42 26.13
C MET A 128 -4.34 8.38 25.10
N ALA A 129 -4.93 8.55 23.91
CA ALA A 129 -4.45 9.50 22.92
C ALA A 129 -5.00 10.93 23.11
N LEU A 130 -6.11 11.10 23.84
CA LEU A 130 -6.75 12.40 24.10
C LEU A 130 -6.26 13.08 25.38
N LEU A 131 -5.56 12.37 26.27
CA LEU A 131 -5.10 12.87 27.57
C LEU A 131 -3.61 13.26 27.61
N ALA A 132 -2.94 13.34 26.46
CA ALA A 132 -1.54 13.77 26.35
C ALA A 132 -1.39 15.14 25.66
N VAL A 133 -2.25 16.11 26.01
CA VAL A 133 -2.06 17.54 25.74
C VAL A 133 -1.51 18.23 26.98
#